data_AF-A0A399DUI7-F1
#
_entry.id   AF-A0A399DUI7-F1
#
_cell.length_a   1.000
_cell.length_b   1.000
_cell.length_c   1.000
_cell.angle_alpha   90.00
_cell.angle_beta   90.00
_cell.angle_gamma   90.00
#
_symmetry.space_group_name_H-M   'P 1'
#
loop_
_entity.id
_entity.type
_entity.pdbx_description
1 polymer ?
#
loop_
_entity_poly.entity_id
_entity_poly.type
_entity_poly.pdbx_seq_one_letter_code
_entity_poly.pdbx_strand_id
1 'polypeptide(L)'
;MNDVWDMLHEPFPPEEMQWRVEALSKDKRKALVVPFVNHSALLDRLDEVVGPQGWQDSYEVLQAQPNSYAVKCRLTILDTSKEDLGEGDSLKAAFAEALVRVARKFGIGRRHAQLEQQWVDYDPSTGQFSPPSAEAPTQPPQPSRHKNIPSNEGKPEPQELIDRLLERLKQAGLGKQAAQIVVKYGGYGKHPEETRKLYGELRALLKSQAS
;
A
#
# COMPACT_ATOMS: atom_id res chain seq x y z
N MET A 1 0.24 -22.26 -14.22
CA MET A 1 -0.28 -22.34 -12.86
C MET A 1 0.83 -21.84 -11.97
N ASN A 2 0.68 -20.66 -11.38
CA ASN A 2 1.62 -20.21 -10.36
C ASN A 2 1.37 -21.05 -9.10
N ASP A 3 2.43 -21.44 -8.41
CA ASP A 3 2.30 -22.08 -7.11
C ASP A 3 1.66 -21.07 -6.13
N VAL A 4 0.86 -21.55 -5.18
CA VAL A 4 0.24 -20.71 -4.12
C VAL A 4 1.31 -19.86 -3.43
N TRP A 5 2.48 -20.46 -3.20
CA TRP A 5 3.61 -19.76 -2.60
C TRP A 5 4.17 -18.66 -3.49
N ASP A 6 4.21 -18.85 -4.81
CA ASP A 6 4.64 -17.80 -5.75
C ASP A 6 3.68 -16.60 -5.73
N MET A 7 2.37 -16.86 -5.65
CA MET A 7 1.34 -15.82 -5.57
C MET A 7 1.42 -15.03 -4.26
N LEU A 8 1.68 -15.68 -3.13
CA LEU A 8 1.94 -14.99 -1.86
C LEU A 8 3.21 -14.13 -1.91
N HIS A 9 4.19 -14.53 -2.71
CA HIS A 9 5.44 -13.79 -2.92
C HIS A 9 5.30 -12.61 -3.90
N GLU A 10 4.18 -12.44 -4.61
CA GLU A 10 3.95 -11.33 -5.53
C GLU A 10 4.10 -9.98 -4.82
N PRO A 11 4.73 -8.97 -5.46
CA PRO A 11 4.88 -7.68 -4.82
C PRO A 11 3.51 -7.00 -4.73
N PHE A 12 3.25 -6.27 -3.65
CA PHE A 12 2.17 -5.30 -3.58
C PHE A 12 2.39 -4.20 -4.62
N PRO A 13 1.33 -3.74 -5.28
CA PRO A 13 1.45 -2.62 -6.19
C PRO A 13 1.86 -1.36 -5.41
N PRO A 14 2.61 -0.42 -6.01
CA PRO A 14 3.10 0.77 -5.31
C PRO A 14 2.02 1.62 -4.64
N GLU A 15 0.81 1.63 -5.17
CA GLU A 15 -0.34 2.32 -4.59
C GLU A 15 -0.85 1.72 -3.27
N GLU A 16 -0.61 0.43 -3.02
CA GLU A 16 -0.96 -0.24 -1.76
C GLU A 16 0.17 -0.16 -0.72
N MET A 17 1.35 0.31 -1.15
CA MET A 17 2.44 0.61 -0.24
C MET A 17 2.20 1.93 0.47
N GLN A 18 2.24 1.85 1.80
CA GLN A 18 2.19 3.02 2.65
C GLN A 18 3.57 3.28 3.26
N TRP A 19 3.77 4.50 3.71
CA TRP A 19 4.99 4.90 4.41
C TRP A 19 4.63 5.19 5.87
N ARG A 20 5.47 4.75 6.80
CA ARG A 20 5.35 5.09 8.21
C ARG A 20 6.64 5.74 8.69
N VAL A 21 6.52 6.64 9.66
CA VAL A 21 7.68 7.22 10.34
C VAL A 21 8.25 6.18 11.28
N GLU A 22 9.53 5.85 11.10
CA GLU A 22 10.31 4.97 11.97
C GLU A 22 11.14 5.77 12.96
N ALA A 23 11.70 6.91 12.53
CA ALA A 23 12.45 7.82 13.39
C ALA A 23 12.30 9.29 12.95
N LEU A 24 12.55 10.22 13.86
CA LEU A 24 12.65 11.65 13.54
C LEU A 24 14.09 12.14 13.70
N SER A 25 14.47 13.13 12.91
CA SER A 25 15.76 13.81 13.07
C SER A 25 15.82 14.57 14.41
N LYS A 26 17.03 14.90 14.87
CA LYS A 26 17.21 15.66 16.12
C LYS A 26 16.44 16.98 16.15
N ASP A 27 16.36 17.66 15.00
CA ASP A 27 15.63 18.92 14.84
C ASP A 27 14.14 18.72 14.48
N LYS A 28 13.67 17.48 14.39
CA LYS A 28 12.28 17.10 14.04
C LYS A 28 11.78 17.69 12.72
N ARG A 29 12.66 18.00 11.78
CA ARG A 29 12.29 18.48 10.43
C ARG A 29 12.40 17.41 9.36
N LYS A 30 12.95 16.24 9.70
CA LYS A 30 12.99 15.08 8.81
C LYS A 30 12.46 13.86 9.53
N ALA A 31 11.79 13.00 8.78
CA ALA A 31 11.36 11.69 9.21
C ALA A 31 12.10 10.63 8.41
N LEU A 32 12.64 9.62 9.09
CA LEU A 32 13.06 8.38 8.48
C LEU A 32 11.78 7.56 8.27
N VAL A 33 11.39 7.38 7.01
CA VAL A 33 10.21 6.63 6.65
C VAL A 33 10.60 5.26 6.11
N VAL A 34 9.77 4.28 6.45
CA VAL A 34 9.90 2.90 5.97
C VAL A 34 8.63 2.49 5.24
N PRO A 35 8.76 1.74 4.14
CA PRO A 35 7.62 1.20 3.44
C PRO A 35 7.00 0.12 4.31
N PHE A 36 5.68 0.14 4.43
CA PHE A 36 4.92 -0.90 5.10
C PHE A 36 3.68 -1.26 4.29
N VAL A 37 3.30 -2.52 4.39
CA VAL A 37 2.05 -3.03 3.83
C VAL A 37 0.98 -2.80 4.87
N ASN A 38 -0.10 -2.13 4.49
CA ASN A 38 -1.24 -1.95 5.38
C ASN A 38 -1.88 -3.32 5.70
N HIS A 39 -2.40 -3.46 6.92
CA HIS A 39 -3.07 -4.66 7.41
C HIS A 39 -4.16 -5.16 6.43
N SER A 40 -4.98 -4.26 5.88
CA SER A 40 -6.03 -4.63 4.91
C SER A 40 -5.47 -5.29 3.65
N ALA A 41 -4.38 -4.76 3.08
CA ALA A 41 -3.77 -5.34 1.88
C ALA A 41 -3.20 -6.74 2.14
N LEU A 42 -2.67 -6.98 3.34
CA LEU A 42 -2.22 -8.31 3.76
C LEU A 42 -3.39 -9.30 3.81
N LEU A 43 -4.52 -8.91 4.42
CA LEU A 43 -5.71 -9.75 4.48
C LEU A 43 -6.28 -10.02 3.08
N ASP A 44 -6.40 -8.99 2.25
CA ASP A 44 -6.89 -9.10 0.88
C ASP A 44 -6.03 -10.08 0.07
N ARG A 45 -4.70 -10.04 0.23
CA ARG A 45 -3.79 -11.00 -0.42
C ARG A 45 -4.00 -12.43 0.07
N LEU A 46 -4.22 -12.64 1.36
CA LEU A 46 -4.50 -13.98 1.89
C LEU A 46 -5.80 -14.53 1.30
N ASP A 47 -6.87 -13.73 1.32
CA ASP A 47 -8.17 -14.10 0.77
C ASP A 47 -8.13 -14.34 -0.74
N GLU A 48 -7.37 -13.54 -1.49
CA GLU A 48 -7.20 -13.71 -2.93
C GLU A 48 -6.49 -15.02 -3.29
N VAL A 49 -5.46 -15.40 -2.53
CA VAL A 49 -4.58 -16.51 -2.90
C VAL A 49 -5.06 -17.86 -2.34
N VAL A 50 -5.57 -17.89 -1.11
CA VAL A 50 -6.00 -19.15 -0.45
C VAL A 50 -7.47 -19.15 -0.03
N GLY A 51 -8.19 -18.05 -0.24
CA GLY A 51 -9.57 -17.89 0.24
C GLY A 51 -9.65 -17.69 1.75
N PRO A 52 -10.79 -17.18 2.27
CA PRO A 52 -10.97 -16.90 3.70
C PRO A 52 -10.96 -18.16 4.59
N GLN A 53 -11.11 -19.35 4.01
CA GLN A 53 -11.02 -20.64 4.72
C GLN A 53 -9.61 -21.24 4.65
N GLY A 54 -8.73 -20.70 3.79
CA GLY A 54 -7.39 -21.22 3.57
C GLY A 54 -6.33 -20.64 4.49
N TRP A 55 -6.71 -19.74 5.39
CA TRP A 55 -5.81 -19.21 6.41
C TRP A 55 -6.53 -18.98 7.74
N GLN A 56 -5.76 -18.96 8.82
CA GLN A 56 -6.22 -18.57 10.15
C GLN A 56 -5.06 -17.97 10.94
N ASP A 57 -5.36 -17.10 11.89
CA ASP A 57 -4.40 -16.59 12.84
C ASP A 57 -4.86 -16.80 14.29
N SER A 58 -3.89 -16.78 15.20
CA SER A 58 -4.13 -16.82 16.65
C SER A 58 -3.06 -16.00 17.36
N TYR A 59 -3.42 -15.42 18.49
CA TYR A 59 -2.59 -14.45 19.19
C TYR A 59 -2.45 -14.79 20.66
N GLU A 60 -1.26 -14.55 21.20
CA GLU A 60 -0.94 -14.66 22.62
C GLU A 60 -0.27 -13.36 23.07
N VAL A 61 -0.86 -12.70 24.07
CA VAL A 61 -0.27 -11.49 24.66
C VAL A 61 0.81 -11.93 25.65
N LEU A 62 2.07 -11.66 25.32
CA LEU A 62 3.22 -12.03 26.15
C LEU A 62 3.56 -10.94 27.18
N GLN A 63 3.33 -9.68 26.81
CA GLN A 63 3.55 -8.53 27.69
C GLN A 63 2.46 -7.47 27.46
N ALA A 64 1.95 -6.93 28.57
CA ALA A 64 1.00 -5.82 28.56
C ALA A 64 1.33 -4.82 29.68
N GLN A 65 2.23 -3.89 29.38
CA GLN A 65 2.58 -2.76 30.25
C GLN A 65 2.18 -1.45 29.56
N PRO A 66 1.93 -0.36 30.32
CA PRO A 66 1.65 0.94 29.71
C PRO A 66 2.74 1.33 28.70
N ASN A 67 2.34 1.63 27.46
CA ASN A 67 3.22 1.96 26.34
C ASN A 67 4.24 0.87 25.94
N SER A 68 4.05 -0.38 26.36
CA SER A 68 4.94 -1.49 25.99
C SER A 68 4.19 -2.83 25.98
N TYR A 69 3.87 -3.28 24.78
CA TYR A 69 3.13 -4.52 24.52
C TYR A 69 3.96 -5.44 23.63
N ALA A 70 3.88 -6.74 23.91
CA ALA A 70 4.44 -7.77 23.06
C ALA A 70 3.40 -8.86 22.82
N VAL A 71 3.20 -9.22 21.55
CA VAL A 71 2.19 -10.19 21.11
C VAL A 71 2.86 -11.21 20.19
N LYS A 72 2.63 -12.49 20.46
CA LYS A 72 2.97 -13.57 19.53
C LYS A 72 1.79 -13.82 18.61
N CYS A 73 2.04 -13.82 17.30
CA CYS A 73 1.06 -14.25 16.31
C CYS A 73 1.50 -15.59 15.72
N ARG A 74 0.58 -16.54 15.65
CA ARG A 74 0.69 -17.75 14.85
C ARG A 74 -0.23 -17.63 13.65
N LEU A 75 0.33 -17.60 12.45
CA LEU A 75 -0.40 -17.60 11.19
C LEU A 75 -0.26 -18.98 10.53
N THR A 76 -1.39 -19.57 10.16
CA THR A 76 -1.47 -20.81 9.39
C THR A 76 -2.06 -20.50 8.04
N ILE A 77 -1.36 -20.91 6.98
CA ILE A 77 -1.82 -20.85 5.59
C ILE A 77 -1.85 -22.28 5.08
N LEU A 78 -3.03 -22.75 4.68
CA LEU A 78 -3.32 -24.15 4.38
C LEU A 78 -2.91 -25.07 5.55
N ASP A 79 -1.86 -25.86 5.38
CA ASP A 79 -1.32 -26.81 6.36
C ASP A 79 -0.01 -26.32 7.02
N THR A 80 0.49 -25.15 6.65
CA THR A 80 1.77 -24.63 7.13
C THR A 80 1.56 -23.51 8.14
N SER A 81 2.07 -23.70 9.36
CA SER A 81 2.07 -22.67 10.41
C SER A 81 3.45 -22.05 10.60
N LYS A 82 3.49 -20.73 10.83
CA LYS A 82 4.66 -20.00 11.31
C LYS A 82 4.25 -19.07 12.44
N GLU A 83 5.21 -18.67 13.25
CA GLU A 83 4.99 -17.75 14.37
C GLU A 83 5.99 -16.60 14.35
N ASP A 84 5.60 -15.43 14.83
CA ASP A 84 6.51 -14.32 15.10
C ASP A 84 5.99 -13.39 16.21
N LEU A 85 6.88 -12.51 16.68
CA LEU A 85 6.60 -11.53 17.73
C LEU A 85 6.47 -10.12 17.14
N GLY A 86 5.41 -9.42 17.55
CA GLY A 86 5.21 -7.99 17.33
C GLY A 86 5.23 -7.21 18.64
N GLU A 87 5.73 -5.98 18.58
CA GLU A 87 5.85 -5.07 19.70
C GLU A 87 5.09 -3.76 19.40
N GLY A 88 4.71 -3.03 20.43
CA GLY A 88 4.01 -1.77 20.21
C GLY A 88 3.80 -0.96 21.48
N ASP A 89 3.55 0.32 21.28
CA ASP A 89 3.11 1.26 22.32
C ASP A 89 1.62 1.08 22.69
N SER A 90 0.90 0.29 21.90
CA SER A 90 -0.47 -0.12 22.11
C SER A 90 -0.66 -1.58 21.71
N LEU A 91 -1.66 -2.25 22.28
CA LEU A 91 -2.04 -3.60 21.84
C LEU A 91 -2.32 -3.62 20.33
N LYS A 92 -3.09 -2.66 19.81
CA LYS A 92 -3.41 -2.59 18.38
C LYS A 92 -2.14 -2.56 17.51
N ALA A 93 -1.12 -1.79 17.90
CA ALA A 93 0.15 -1.75 17.19
C ALA A 93 0.90 -3.10 17.26
N ALA A 94 1.00 -3.70 18.46
CA ALA A 94 1.68 -4.98 18.65
C ALA A 94 1.03 -6.14 17.88
N PHE A 95 -0.31 -6.20 17.85
CA PHE A 95 -1.06 -7.19 17.05
C PHE A 95 -0.78 -7.02 15.55
N ALA A 96 -0.86 -5.78 15.04
CA ALA A 96 -0.60 -5.50 13.63
C ALA A 96 0.85 -5.82 13.23
N GLU A 97 1.83 -5.49 14.08
CA GLU A 97 3.23 -5.80 13.81
C GLU A 97 3.47 -7.33 13.81
N ALA A 98 2.88 -8.06 14.76
CA ALA A 98 3.04 -9.51 14.86
C ALA A 98 2.53 -10.22 13.60
N LEU A 99 1.36 -9.83 13.09
CA LEU A 99 0.79 -10.37 11.85
C LEU A 99 1.68 -10.07 10.63
N VAL A 100 2.14 -8.82 10.49
CA VAL A 100 3.00 -8.42 9.36
C VAL A 100 4.32 -9.20 9.38
N ARG A 101 4.93 -9.37 10.56
CA ARG A 101 6.20 -10.10 10.71
C ARG A 101 6.05 -11.57 10.38
N VAL A 102 5.00 -12.24 10.88
CA VAL A 102 4.78 -13.65 10.54
C VAL A 102 4.42 -13.85 9.06
N ALA A 103 3.63 -12.95 8.47
CA ALA A 103 3.29 -12.99 7.04
C ALA A 103 4.54 -12.88 6.13
N ARG A 104 5.53 -12.07 6.52
CA ARG A 104 6.83 -11.98 5.80
C ARG A 104 7.58 -13.31 5.76
N LYS A 105 7.38 -14.20 6.74
CA LYS A 105 7.97 -15.56 6.73
C LYS A 105 7.35 -16.45 5.65
N PHE A 106 6.16 -16.10 5.14
CA PHE A 106 5.51 -16.73 3.98
C PHE A 106 5.79 -15.97 2.67
N GLY A 107 6.67 -14.97 2.70
CA GLY A 107 7.05 -14.17 1.53
C GLY A 107 6.13 -12.98 1.22
N ILE A 108 4.98 -12.89 1.89
CA ILE A 108 4.04 -11.77 1.75
C ILE A 108 4.75 -10.49 2.17
N GLY A 109 4.81 -9.52 1.26
CA GLY A 109 5.44 -8.24 1.56
C GLY A 109 6.97 -8.25 1.61
N ARG A 110 7.65 -9.39 1.36
CA ARG A 110 9.11 -9.53 1.57
C ARG A 110 9.95 -8.71 0.59
N ARG A 111 9.51 -8.59 -0.67
CA ARG A 111 10.22 -7.82 -1.71
C ARG A 111 10.18 -6.30 -1.49
N HIS A 112 9.29 -5.80 -0.63
CA HIS A 112 9.20 -4.37 -0.30
C HIS A 112 10.21 -3.92 0.74
N ALA A 113 10.72 -4.83 1.57
CA ALA A 113 11.82 -4.50 2.48
C ALA A 113 13.11 -4.12 1.73
N GLN A 114 13.17 -4.36 0.40
CA GLN A 114 14.25 -3.90 -0.47
C GLN A 114 14.11 -2.43 -0.87
N LEU A 115 12.95 -1.80 -0.67
CA LEU A 115 12.82 -0.35 -0.74
C LEU A 115 13.47 0.22 0.52
N GLU A 116 14.58 0.92 0.33
CA GLU A 116 15.42 1.42 1.41
C GLU A 116 14.67 2.43 2.29
N GLN A 117 15.05 2.50 3.56
CA GLN A 117 14.57 3.54 4.47
C GLN A 117 15.00 4.92 3.94
N GLN A 118 14.10 5.90 3.95
CA GLN A 118 14.39 7.21 3.36
C GLN A 118 14.14 8.34 4.34
N TRP A 119 15.05 9.31 4.37
CA TRP A 119 14.82 10.55 5.08
C TRP A 119 14.01 11.50 4.19
N VAL A 120 12.81 11.85 4.62
CA VAL A 120 11.92 12.80 3.95
C VAL A 120 11.68 14.02 4.82
N ASP A 121 11.28 15.11 4.19
CA ASP A 121 10.87 16.32 4.92
C ASP A 121 9.60 16.02 5.73
N TYR A 122 9.61 16.46 6.98
CA TYR A 122 8.57 16.23 7.97
C TYR A 122 8.17 17.57 8.58
N ASP A 123 6.87 17.83 8.61
CA ASP A 123 6.30 19.00 9.23
C ASP A 123 5.93 18.68 10.69
N PRO A 124 6.67 19.21 11.68
CA PRO A 124 6.39 18.95 13.09
C PRO A 124 5.09 19.59 13.59
N SER A 125 4.53 20.56 12.87
CA SER A 125 3.29 21.24 13.27
C SER A 125 2.05 20.44 12.88
N THR A 126 2.09 19.74 11.74
CA THR A 126 0.98 18.93 11.22
C THR A 126 1.19 17.43 11.39
N GLY A 127 2.42 16.99 11.66
CA GLY A 127 2.81 15.58 11.72
C GLY A 127 2.87 14.89 10.36
N GLN A 128 2.80 15.65 9.26
CA GLN A 128 2.80 15.13 7.91
C GLN A 128 4.21 15.01 7.33
N PHE A 129 4.39 14.10 6.38
CA PHE A 129 5.60 13.99 5.58
C PHE A 129 5.23 13.78 4.11
N SER A 130 6.15 14.12 3.21
CA SER A 130 5.99 13.81 1.79
C SER A 130 6.46 12.39 1.51
N PRO A 131 5.58 11.46 1.11
CA PRO A 131 6.00 10.09 0.80
C PRO A 131 6.98 10.10 -0.37
N PRO A 132 8.02 9.25 -0.34
CA PRO A 132 8.92 9.07 -1.47
C PRO A 132 8.18 8.77 -2.77
N SER A 133 8.54 9.48 -3.84
CA SER A 133 8.07 9.12 -5.18
C SER A 133 8.82 7.87 -5.65
N ALA A 134 8.10 6.93 -6.28
CA ALA A 134 8.63 5.68 -6.80
C ALA A 134 9.70 5.86 -7.90
N GLU A 135 9.94 7.10 -8.37
CA GLU A 135 10.88 7.43 -9.45
C GLU A 135 12.12 8.22 -9.00
N ALA A 136 12.37 8.45 -7.70
CA ALA A 136 13.55 9.21 -7.30
C ALA A 136 14.83 8.33 -7.30
N PRO A 137 15.86 8.67 -8.12
CA PRO A 137 17.14 7.98 -8.07
C PRO A 137 17.83 8.24 -6.74
N THR A 138 18.42 7.19 -6.17
CA THR A 138 19.33 7.24 -5.04
C THR A 138 20.50 8.18 -5.33
N GLN A 139 20.44 9.42 -4.83
CA GLN A 139 21.63 10.28 -4.72
C GLN A 139 21.84 10.67 -3.26
N PRO A 140 23.07 10.50 -2.73
CA PRO A 140 23.45 11.06 -1.44
C PRO A 140 23.31 12.59 -1.46
N PRO A 141 22.99 13.23 -0.31
CA PRO A 141 22.68 14.64 -0.27
C PRO A 141 23.91 15.50 -0.63
N GLN A 142 23.88 16.12 -1.81
CA GLN A 142 24.76 17.23 -2.16
C GLN A 142 24.20 18.53 -1.55
N PRO A 143 25.01 19.34 -0.87
CA PRO A 143 24.54 20.59 -0.28
C PRO A 143 24.41 21.67 -1.37
N SER A 144 23.19 22.03 -1.76
CA SER A 144 22.99 23.14 -2.70
C SER A 144 21.85 24.06 -2.30
N ARG A 145 22.24 25.20 -1.71
CA ARG A 145 21.76 26.57 -1.97
C ARG A 145 20.31 26.75 -2.45
N HIS A 146 19.53 27.34 -1.54
CA HIS A 146 18.33 28.12 -1.82
C HIS A 146 18.44 28.92 -3.13
N LYS A 147 17.56 28.61 -4.08
CA LYS A 147 17.06 29.58 -5.06
C LYS A 147 15.54 29.44 -5.11
N ASN A 148 14.87 30.51 -4.71
CA ASN A 148 13.45 30.73 -4.93
C ASN A 148 13.11 30.50 -6.39
N ILE A 149 12.23 29.54 -6.66
CA ILE A 149 11.44 29.48 -7.90
C ILE A 149 9.98 29.51 -7.47
N PRO A 150 9.16 30.46 -7.97
CA PRO A 150 7.74 30.45 -7.72
C PRO A 150 7.12 29.34 -8.58
N SER A 151 6.65 28.27 -7.95
CA SER A 151 5.94 27.20 -8.66
C SER A 151 4.47 27.56 -8.77
N ASN A 152 4.16 28.11 -9.94
CA ASN A 152 2.83 28.33 -10.50
C ASN A 152 1.99 27.03 -10.54
N GLU A 153 0.68 27.16 -10.39
CA GLU A 153 -0.31 26.08 -10.41
C GLU A 153 -0.34 25.28 -11.74
N GLY A 154 -0.69 23.99 -11.66
CA GLY A 154 -1.52 23.31 -12.67
C GLY A 154 -0.90 22.18 -13.53
N LYS A 155 -1.20 20.92 -13.20
CA LYS A 155 -2.27 20.10 -13.84
C LYS A 155 -2.61 18.88 -12.96
N PRO A 156 -3.89 18.43 -12.90
CA PRO A 156 -4.32 17.31 -12.03
C PRO A 156 -3.86 15.97 -12.66
N GLU A 157 -4.33 14.78 -12.35
CA GLU A 157 -5.49 14.27 -13.10
C GLU A 157 -5.80 12.83 -12.70
N PRO A 158 -6.89 12.63 -11.94
CA PRO A 158 -7.66 11.38 -11.95
C PRO A 158 -8.03 10.87 -13.37
N GLN A 159 -7.88 11.71 -14.39
CA GLN A 159 -8.09 11.37 -15.81
C GLN A 159 -7.00 10.44 -16.36
N GLU A 160 -5.72 10.61 -15.96
CA GLU A 160 -4.65 9.70 -16.39
C GLU A 160 -4.86 8.26 -15.88
N LEU A 161 -5.47 8.11 -14.70
CA LEU A 161 -5.83 6.80 -14.14
C LEU A 161 -6.99 6.16 -14.94
N ILE A 162 -7.94 6.98 -15.38
CA ILE A 162 -9.04 6.53 -16.24
C ILE A 162 -8.49 6.13 -17.61
N ASP A 163 -7.53 6.85 -18.17
CA ASP A 163 -6.89 6.51 -19.45
C ASP A 163 -6.20 5.15 -19.42
N ARG A 164 -5.40 4.89 -18.38
CA ARG A 164 -4.75 3.59 -18.20
C ARG A 164 -5.76 2.45 -18.05
N LEU A 165 -6.88 2.70 -17.36
CA LEU A 165 -7.93 1.72 -17.17
C LEU A 165 -8.72 1.45 -18.45
N LEU A 166 -8.99 2.49 -19.26
CA LEU A 166 -9.61 2.37 -20.58
C LEU A 166 -8.74 1.58 -21.55
N GLU A 167 -7.42 1.81 -21.52
CA GLU A 167 -6.48 1.05 -22.36
C GLU A 167 -6.46 -0.44 -21.98
N ARG A 168 -6.48 -0.76 -20.67
CA ARG A 168 -6.63 -2.15 -20.19
C ARG A 168 -7.96 -2.79 -20.60
N LEU A 169 -9.07 -2.07 -20.45
CA LEU A 169 -10.39 -2.55 -20.89
C LEU A 169 -10.44 -2.79 -22.41
N LYS A 170 -9.75 -1.95 -23.19
CA LYS A 170 -9.62 -2.12 -24.64
C LYS A 170 -8.80 -3.36 -24.99
N GLN A 171 -7.68 -3.60 -24.31
CA GLN A 171 -6.86 -4.81 -24.47
C GLN A 171 -7.62 -6.08 -24.07
N ALA A 172 -8.54 -5.99 -23.11
CA ALA A 172 -9.44 -7.07 -22.70
C ALA A 172 -10.66 -7.26 -23.63
N GLY A 173 -10.78 -6.48 -24.71
CA GLY A 173 -11.90 -6.55 -25.65
C GLY A 173 -13.20 -5.87 -25.17
N LEU A 174 -13.17 -5.19 -24.01
CA LEU A 174 -14.32 -4.49 -23.39
C LEU A 174 -14.39 -3.01 -23.78
N GLY A 175 -13.56 -2.55 -24.73
CA GLY A 175 -13.42 -1.13 -25.08
C GLY A 175 -14.73 -0.45 -25.49
N LYS A 176 -15.67 -1.18 -26.11
CA LYS A 176 -16.99 -0.64 -26.50
C LYS A 176 -17.89 -0.36 -25.29
N GLN A 177 -17.86 -1.23 -24.27
CA GLN A 177 -18.62 -1.05 -23.03
C GLN A 177 -17.98 0.04 -22.16
N ALA A 178 -16.64 0.08 -22.12
CA ALA A 178 -15.90 1.14 -21.45
C ALA A 178 -16.24 2.53 -22.04
N ALA A 179 -16.29 2.65 -23.37
CA ALA A 179 -16.69 3.89 -24.04
C ALA A 179 -18.14 4.32 -23.73
N GLN A 180 -19.09 3.38 -23.62
CA GLN A 180 -20.47 3.68 -23.21
C GLN A 180 -20.55 4.25 -21.79
N ILE A 181 -19.74 3.71 -20.86
CA ILE A 181 -19.65 4.22 -19.49
C ILE A 181 -19.08 5.64 -19.50
N VAL A 182 -18.00 5.91 -20.23
CA VAL A 182 -17.42 7.27 -20.33
C VAL A 182 -18.43 8.29 -20.89
N VAL A 183 -19.21 7.91 -21.90
CA VAL A 183 -20.26 8.77 -22.48
C VAL A 183 -21.37 9.06 -21.47
N LYS A 184 -21.78 8.08 -20.65
CA LYS A 184 -22.77 8.24 -19.57
C LYS A 184 -22.35 9.30 -18.55
N TYR A 185 -21.05 9.44 -18.29
CA TYR A 185 -20.49 10.47 -17.40
C TYR A 185 -20.09 11.76 -18.11
N GLY A 186 -20.37 11.90 -19.41
CA GLY A 186 -20.04 13.09 -20.20
C GLY A 186 -18.54 13.30 -20.42
N GLY A 187 -17.73 12.23 -20.44
CA GLY A 187 -16.27 12.28 -20.51
C GLY A 187 -15.63 11.80 -19.21
N TYR A 188 -14.57 12.48 -18.75
CA TYR A 188 -13.83 12.12 -17.52
C TYR A 188 -14.53 12.54 -16.20
N GLY A 189 -15.81 12.90 -16.26
CA GLY A 189 -16.54 13.53 -15.17
C GLY A 189 -16.17 15.02 -15.02
N LYS A 190 -17.16 15.89 -14.82
CA LYS A 190 -16.92 17.34 -14.68
C LYS A 190 -16.59 17.73 -13.25
N HIS A 191 -16.95 16.86 -12.30
CA HIS A 191 -16.71 17.05 -10.87
C HIS A 191 -15.99 15.84 -10.24
N PRO A 192 -15.17 16.05 -9.19
CA PRO A 192 -14.34 15.00 -8.58
C PRO A 192 -15.10 13.75 -8.09
N GLU A 193 -16.36 13.90 -7.68
CA GLU A 193 -17.20 12.76 -7.27
C GLU A 193 -17.65 11.90 -8.44
N GLU A 194 -17.94 12.52 -9.59
CA GLU A 194 -18.31 11.82 -10.82
C GLU A 194 -17.11 11.05 -11.37
N THR A 195 -15.92 11.63 -11.30
CA THR A 195 -14.67 10.98 -11.72
C THR A 195 -14.35 9.74 -10.87
N ARG A 196 -14.63 9.77 -9.56
CA ARG A 196 -14.49 8.58 -8.68
C ARG A 196 -15.51 7.49 -8.99
N LYS A 197 -16.76 7.86 -9.27
CA LYS A 197 -17.82 6.90 -9.66
C LYS A 197 -17.54 6.26 -11.02
N LEU A 198 -17.10 7.07 -12.00
CA LEU A 198 -16.64 6.61 -13.31
C LEU A 198 -15.51 5.58 -13.18
N TYR A 199 -14.49 5.89 -12.38
CA TYR A 199 -13.39 4.96 -12.12
C TYR A 199 -13.86 3.64 -11.49
N GLY A 200 -14.78 3.71 -10.51
CA GLY A 200 -15.38 2.53 -9.88
C GLY A 200 -16.15 1.64 -10.86
N GLU A 201 -16.98 2.22 -11.73
CA GLU A 201 -17.73 1.47 -12.74
C GLU A 201 -16.82 0.81 -13.79
N LEU A 202 -15.79 1.53 -14.27
CA LEU A 202 -14.82 0.98 -15.22
C LEU A 202 -14.00 -0.18 -14.60
N ARG A 203 -13.64 -0.08 -13.31
CA ARG A 203 -12.91 -1.13 -12.59
C ARG A 203 -13.79 -2.36 -12.35
N ALA A 204 -15.07 -2.16 -12.03
CA ALA A 204 -16.04 -3.24 -11.89
C ALA A 204 -16.27 -4.00 -13.21
N LEU A 205 -16.33 -3.27 -14.34
CA LEU A 205 -16.44 -3.87 -15.66
C LEU A 205 -15.25 -4.78 -15.97
N LEU A 206 -14.03 -4.33 -15.67
CA LEU A 206 -12.82 -5.14 -15.85
C LEU A 206 -12.84 -6.41 -14.98
N LYS A 207 -13.33 -6.30 -13.74
CA LYS A 207 -13.46 -7.44 -12.81
C LYS A 207 -14.50 -8.46 -13.26
N SER A 208 -15.59 -8.01 -13.89
CA SER A 208 -16.70 -8.88 -14.34
C SER A 208 -16.33 -9.82 -15.50
N GLN A 209 -15.26 -9.53 -16.23
CA GLN A 209 -14.77 -10.38 -17.32
C GLN A 209 -13.64 -11.32 -16.89
N ALA A 210 -13.05 -11.08 -15.70
CA ALA A 210 -12.05 -11.95 -15.09
C ALA A 210 -12.67 -13.06 -14.20
N SER A 211 -14.00 -13.12 -14.13
CA SER A 211 -14.79 -14.20 -13.53
C SER A 211 -15.42 -15.05 -14.63
#